data_AF-A0A928SG10-F1
#
_entry.id   AF-A0A928SG10-F1
#
_cell.length_a   1.000
_cell.length_b   1.000
_cell.length_c   1.000
_cell.angle_alpha   90.00
_cell.angle_beta   90.00
_cell.angle_gamma   90.00
#
_symmetry.space_group_name_H-M   'P 1'
#
loop_
_entity.id
_entity.type
_entity.pdbx_description
1 polymer ?
#
loop_
_entity_poly.entity_id
_entity_poly.type
_entity_poly.pdbx_seq_one_letter_code
_entity_poly.pdbx_strand_id
1 'polypeptide(L)'
;MYLWSDLGYVWFGVGLYFLFLFAGSWLAATLTVVALLWLYPKPTATLLALALPFMLVLSVTVLSGEVAYAYKRMNTEDTLDSRRVLAHAGEQMFLAKPLFGWGYYSYDLHDWKFMEPVDGAAPTKWDIKQGTSHNTYITILAEIGVIGFFFLFLPVLYWLYFSVKAWPRLPTTGY
;
A
#
# COMPACT_ATOMS: atom_id res chain seq x y z
N MET A 1 0.18 0.84 -38.21
CA MET A 1 0.24 1.64 -36.97
C MET A 1 -0.62 1.00 -35.87
N TYR A 2 -0.46 -0.31 -35.63
CA TYR A 2 -1.23 -1.08 -34.61
C TYR A 2 -0.32 -1.76 -33.57
N LEU A 3 0.99 -1.88 -33.83
CA LEU A 3 1.91 -2.57 -32.91
C LEU A 3 2.12 -1.86 -31.56
N TRP A 4 1.90 -0.55 -31.50
CA TRP A 4 2.12 0.24 -30.28
C TRP A 4 0.94 0.19 -29.31
N SER A 5 -0.30 -0.02 -29.80
CA SER A 5 -1.45 -0.25 -28.91
C SER A 5 -1.33 -1.59 -28.20
N ASP A 6 -0.87 -2.63 -28.91
CA ASP A 6 -0.81 -3.99 -28.38
C ASP A 6 0.28 -4.15 -27.31
N LEU A 7 1.43 -3.47 -27.46
CA LEU A 7 2.46 -3.42 -26.42
C LEU A 7 1.99 -2.70 -25.15
N GLY A 8 1.15 -1.68 -25.29
CA GLY A 8 0.59 -0.94 -24.16
C GLY A 8 -0.23 -1.83 -23.23
N TYR A 9 -1.04 -2.73 -23.79
CA TYR A 9 -1.86 -3.67 -23.02
C TYR A 9 -1.03 -4.72 -22.29
N VAL A 10 0.10 -5.16 -22.88
CA VAL A 10 1.01 -6.13 -22.25
C VAL A 10 1.73 -5.51 -21.05
N TRP A 11 2.32 -4.32 -21.21
CA TRP A 11 2.96 -3.62 -20.10
C TRP A 11 1.96 -3.20 -19.01
N PHE A 12 0.72 -2.89 -19.41
CA PHE A 12 -0.38 -2.64 -18.49
C PHE A 12 -0.76 -3.89 -17.68
N GLY A 13 -0.87 -5.06 -18.31
CA GLY A 13 -1.10 -6.33 -17.64
C GLY A 13 0.02 -6.70 -16.66
N VAL A 14 1.27 -6.43 -17.05
CA VAL A 14 2.45 -6.60 -16.18
C VAL A 14 2.40 -5.64 -14.99
N GLY A 15 2.04 -4.37 -15.19
CA GLY A 15 1.87 -3.39 -14.12
C GLY A 15 0.76 -3.77 -13.13
N LEU A 16 -0.37 -4.27 -13.62
CA LEU A 16 -1.44 -4.80 -12.76
C LEU A 16 -0.98 -6.02 -11.96
N TYR A 17 -0.25 -6.95 -12.58
CA TYR A 17 0.31 -8.11 -11.89
C TYR A 17 1.25 -7.71 -10.74
N PHE A 18 2.11 -6.70 -10.95
CA PHE A 18 2.99 -6.19 -9.90
C PHE A 18 2.25 -5.44 -8.80
N LEU A 19 1.11 -4.83 -9.09
CA LEU A 19 0.24 -4.31 -8.04
C LEU A 19 -0.22 -5.49 -7.17
N PHE A 20 -0.87 -6.51 -7.72
CA PHE A 20 -1.49 -7.60 -6.94
C PHE A 20 -0.61 -8.32 -5.90
N LEU A 21 0.72 -8.32 -6.03
CA LEU A 21 1.63 -9.01 -5.12
C LEU A 21 1.83 -8.35 -3.74
N PHE A 22 1.46 -7.07 -3.56
CA PHE A 22 1.65 -6.37 -2.28
C PHE A 22 0.33 -6.16 -1.53
N ALA A 23 0.30 -6.44 -0.22
CA ALA A 23 -0.90 -6.44 0.62
C ALA A 23 -1.68 -5.10 0.76
N GLY A 24 -1.32 -4.05 0.02
CA GLY A 24 -2.05 -2.77 -0.09
C GLY A 24 -2.49 -2.42 -1.51
N SER A 25 -2.27 -3.30 -2.49
CA SER A 25 -2.46 -2.99 -3.91
C SER A 25 -3.86 -3.21 -4.44
N TRP A 26 -4.70 -3.94 -3.71
CA TRP A 26 -6.08 -4.18 -4.12
C TRP A 26 -6.81 -2.85 -4.35
N LEU A 27 -6.57 -1.85 -3.50
CA LEU A 27 -7.15 -0.51 -3.64
C LEU A 27 -6.64 0.19 -4.90
N ALA A 28 -5.33 0.14 -5.16
CA ALA A 28 -4.75 0.71 -6.37
C ALA A 28 -5.28 0.01 -7.64
N ALA A 29 -5.42 -1.32 -7.61
CA ALA A 29 -6.01 -2.10 -8.69
C ALA A 29 -7.49 -1.72 -8.89
N THR A 30 -8.28 -1.60 -7.83
CA THR A 30 -9.68 -1.15 -7.91
C THR A 30 -9.78 0.25 -8.48
N LEU A 31 -9.00 1.22 -7.98
CA LEU A 31 -8.99 2.59 -8.50
C LEU A 31 -8.56 2.65 -9.97
N THR A 32 -7.58 1.84 -10.36
CA THR A 32 -7.15 1.75 -11.75
C THR A 32 -8.26 1.19 -12.64
N VAL A 33 -8.95 0.13 -12.20
CA VAL A 33 -10.09 -0.43 -12.94
C VAL A 33 -11.22 0.59 -13.04
N VAL A 34 -11.54 1.32 -11.98
CA VAL A 34 -12.56 2.38 -11.99
C VAL A 34 -12.18 3.51 -12.95
N ALA A 35 -10.92 3.99 -12.89
CA ALA A 35 -10.41 5.00 -13.81
C ALA A 35 -10.49 4.55 -15.27
N LEU A 36 -10.16 3.28 -15.54
CA LEU A 36 -10.24 2.72 -16.90
C LEU A 36 -11.66 2.49 -17.37
N LEU A 37 -12.57 2.07 -16.50
CA LEU A 37 -13.99 2.01 -16.82
C LEU A 37 -14.55 3.39 -17.15
N TRP A 38 -14.03 4.43 -16.50
CA TRP A 38 -14.41 5.81 -16.79
C TRP A 38 -13.83 6.33 -18.12
N LEU A 39 -12.55 6.06 -18.41
CA LEU A 39 -11.87 6.52 -19.62
C LEU A 39 -12.20 5.67 -20.87
N TYR A 40 -12.34 4.35 -20.70
CA TYR A 40 -12.48 3.36 -21.77
C TYR A 40 -13.52 2.26 -21.42
N PRO A 41 -14.80 2.60 -21.21
CA PRO A 41 -15.81 1.70 -20.65
C PRO A 41 -15.98 0.40 -21.44
N LYS A 42 -16.02 0.46 -22.78
CA LYS A 42 -16.27 -0.71 -23.64
C LYS A 42 -15.14 -1.75 -23.59
N PRO A 43 -13.88 -1.43 -23.91
CA PRO A 43 -12.80 -2.43 -23.88
C PRO A 43 -12.52 -2.93 -22.46
N THR A 44 -12.58 -2.05 -21.44
CA THR A 44 -12.35 -2.45 -20.05
C THR A 44 -13.45 -3.38 -19.55
N ALA A 45 -14.73 -3.12 -19.85
CA ALA A 45 -15.82 -4.01 -19.47
C ALA A 45 -15.72 -5.38 -20.17
N THR A 46 -15.38 -5.42 -21.45
CA THR A 46 -15.16 -6.68 -22.18
C THR A 46 -14.01 -7.48 -21.57
N LEU A 47 -12.90 -6.82 -21.25
CA LEU A 47 -11.75 -7.49 -20.62
C LEU A 47 -12.10 -8.03 -19.24
N LEU A 48 -12.82 -7.27 -18.41
CA LEU A 48 -13.30 -7.75 -17.11
C LEU A 48 -14.26 -8.93 -17.25
N ALA A 49 -15.19 -8.87 -18.20
CA ALA A 49 -16.14 -9.94 -18.46
C ALA A 49 -15.45 -11.26 -18.86
N LEU A 50 -14.32 -11.18 -19.56
CA LEU A 50 -13.49 -12.35 -19.91
C LEU A 50 -12.58 -12.79 -18.76
N ALA A 51 -11.97 -11.84 -18.04
CA ALA A 51 -11.00 -12.14 -16.99
C ALA A 51 -11.66 -12.68 -15.70
N LEU A 52 -12.82 -12.15 -15.30
CA LEU A 52 -13.48 -12.53 -14.04
C LEU A 52 -13.85 -14.02 -13.96
N PRO A 53 -14.47 -14.65 -14.98
CA PRO A 53 -14.74 -16.08 -14.95
C PRO A 53 -13.47 -16.92 -14.84
N PHE A 54 -12.40 -16.53 -15.55
CA PHE A 54 -11.11 -17.21 -15.48
C PHE A 54 -10.50 -17.10 -14.08
N MET A 55 -10.51 -15.90 -13.49
CA MET A 55 -10.04 -15.66 -12.13
C MET A 55 -10.86 -16.44 -11.10
N LEU A 56 -12.19 -16.56 -11.27
CA LEU A 56 -13.04 -17.37 -10.40
C LEU A 56 -12.65 -18.85 -10.47
N VAL A 57 -12.47 -19.40 -11.67
CA VAL A 57 -12.04 -20.80 -11.86
C VAL A 57 -10.66 -21.03 -11.20
N LEU A 58 -9.70 -20.12 -11.43
CA LEU A 58 -8.38 -20.21 -10.80
C LEU A 58 -8.45 -20.11 -9.28
N SER A 59 -9.30 -19.23 -8.73
CA SER A 59 -9.45 -19.03 -7.28
C SER A 59 -9.93 -20.29 -6.55
N VAL A 60 -10.79 -21.08 -7.18
CA VAL A 60 -11.35 -22.32 -6.60
C VAL A 60 -10.45 -23.52 -6.83
N THR A 61 -9.63 -23.50 -7.88
CA THR A 61 -8.78 -24.64 -8.27
C THR A 61 -7.35 -24.45 -7.79
N VAL A 62 -6.52 -23.81 -8.61
CA VAL A 62 -5.08 -23.67 -8.44
C VAL A 62 -4.73 -22.79 -7.23
N LEU A 63 -5.50 -21.73 -6.99
CA LEU A 63 -5.22 -20.73 -5.95
C LEU A 63 -6.04 -20.94 -4.67
N SER A 64 -6.70 -22.09 -4.51
CA SER A 64 -7.56 -22.37 -3.35
C SER A 64 -6.81 -22.27 -2.01
N GLY A 65 -5.55 -22.71 -1.96
CA GLY A 65 -4.69 -22.58 -0.79
C GLY A 65 -4.38 -21.12 -0.44
N GLU A 66 -4.09 -20.28 -1.43
CA GLU A 66 -3.82 -18.85 -1.25
C GLU A 66 -5.07 -18.10 -0.79
N VAL A 67 -6.24 -18.44 -1.34
CA VAL A 67 -7.54 -17.89 -0.90
C VAL A 67 -7.82 -18.28 0.55
N ALA A 68 -7.58 -19.54 0.94
CA ALA A 68 -7.76 -19.98 2.32
C ALA A 68 -6.79 -19.27 3.28
N TYR A 69 -5.53 -19.07 2.87
CA TYR A 69 -4.55 -18.32 3.63
C TYR A 69 -4.94 -16.85 3.78
N ALA A 70 -5.37 -16.20 2.71
CA ALA A 70 -5.87 -14.82 2.73
C ALA A 70 -7.08 -14.69 3.66
N TYR A 71 -8.03 -15.62 3.58
CA TYR A 71 -9.19 -15.65 4.48
C TYR A 71 -8.78 -15.80 5.95
N LYS A 72 -7.83 -16.70 6.26
CA LYS A 72 -7.28 -16.87 7.60
C LYS A 72 -6.63 -15.57 8.10
N ARG A 73 -5.83 -14.92 7.26
CA ARG A 73 -5.16 -13.64 7.56
C ARG A 73 -6.15 -12.50 7.81
N MET A 74 -7.27 -12.45 7.10
CA MET A 74 -8.33 -11.45 7.31
C MET A 74 -9.06 -11.62 8.64
N ASN A 75 -9.16 -12.85 9.15
CA ASN A 75 -9.92 -13.18 10.36
C ASN A 75 -9.05 -13.40 11.62
N THR A 76 -7.74 -13.13 11.58
CA THR A 76 -6.87 -13.29 12.76
C THR A 76 -6.78 -11.97 13.54
N GLU A 77 -7.56 -11.86 14.63
CA GLU A 77 -7.66 -10.65 15.48
C GLU A 77 -6.41 -10.36 16.31
N ASP A 78 -5.62 -11.36 16.69
CA ASP A 78 -4.37 -11.18 17.46
C ASP A 78 -3.38 -10.21 16.80
N THR A 79 -3.49 -10.02 15.47
CA THR A 79 -2.65 -9.05 14.76
C THR A 79 -3.08 -7.60 14.95
N LEU A 80 -4.34 -7.33 15.30
CA LEU A 80 -4.86 -5.97 15.41
C LEU A 80 -4.38 -5.29 16.71
N ASP A 81 -4.44 -5.99 17.82
CA ASP A 81 -4.04 -5.43 19.12
C ASP A 81 -2.54 -5.19 19.21
N SER A 82 -1.72 -6.15 18.76
CA SER A 82 -0.28 -5.95 18.57
C SER A 82 0.02 -4.74 17.68
N ARG A 83 -0.70 -4.56 16.57
CA ARG A 83 -0.50 -3.41 15.67
C ARG A 83 -0.88 -2.09 16.31
N ARG A 84 -1.92 -2.04 17.17
CA ARG A 84 -2.31 -0.83 17.88
C ARG A 84 -1.22 -0.40 18.85
N VAL A 85 -0.73 -1.33 19.67
CA VAL A 85 0.36 -1.07 20.63
C VAL A 85 1.61 -0.59 19.89
N LEU A 86 2.02 -1.26 18.81
CA LEU A 86 3.19 -0.88 18.01
C LEU A 86 3.00 0.47 17.30
N ALA A 87 1.81 0.74 16.75
CA ALA A 87 1.52 2.02 16.13
C ALA A 87 1.58 3.18 17.14
N HIS A 88 1.03 2.96 18.35
CA HIS A 88 1.11 3.93 19.43
C HIS A 88 2.54 4.15 19.90
N ALA A 89 3.34 3.09 20.05
CA ALA A 89 4.75 3.22 20.39
C ALA A 89 5.51 4.08 19.35
N GLY A 90 5.22 3.87 18.05
CA GLY A 90 5.79 4.71 16.98
C GLY A 90 5.36 6.17 17.04
N GLU A 91 4.10 6.44 17.40
CA GLU A 91 3.61 7.80 17.63
C GLU A 91 4.36 8.46 18.80
N GLN A 92 4.50 7.77 19.92
CA GLN A 92 5.23 8.28 21.09
C GLN A 92 6.72 8.52 20.78
N MET A 93 7.35 7.63 20.01
CA MET A 93 8.71 7.84 19.51
C MET A 93 8.83 9.12 18.68
N PHE A 94 7.88 9.36 17.78
CA PHE A 94 7.84 10.59 16.98
C PHE A 94 7.66 11.82 17.87
N LEU A 95 6.72 11.79 18.81
CA LEU A 95 6.45 12.90 19.74
C LEU A 95 7.66 13.24 20.61
N ALA A 96 8.50 12.24 20.94
CA ALA A 96 9.73 12.47 21.69
C ALA A 96 10.81 13.23 20.90
N LYS A 97 10.88 13.06 19.57
CA LYS A 97 11.86 13.72 18.68
C LYS A 97 11.26 14.11 17.32
N PRO A 98 10.36 15.10 17.26
CA PRO A 98 9.53 15.33 16.09
C PRO A 98 10.29 15.90 14.87
N LEU A 99 11.36 16.66 15.09
CA LEU A 99 12.04 17.36 13.98
C LEU A 99 12.97 16.45 13.18
N PHE A 100 13.86 15.73 13.86
CA PHE A 100 14.92 14.92 13.24
C PHE A 100 14.75 13.40 13.47
N GLY A 101 13.80 12.99 14.30
CA GLY A 101 13.59 11.59 14.65
C GLY A 101 14.74 11.00 15.47
N TRP A 102 14.81 9.67 15.47
CA TRP A 102 15.79 8.88 16.22
C TRP A 102 17.00 8.43 15.40
N GLY A 103 16.94 8.55 14.08
CA GLY A 103 17.93 8.06 13.13
C GLY A 103 17.32 7.03 12.17
N TYR A 104 17.84 6.96 10.95
CA TYR A 104 17.41 5.99 9.96
C TYR A 104 17.68 4.55 10.42
N TYR A 105 16.71 3.65 10.26
CA TYR A 105 16.82 2.24 10.66
C TYR A 105 17.09 2.05 12.16
N SER A 106 16.48 2.89 13.00
CA SER A 106 16.64 2.86 14.45
C SER A 106 15.33 2.55 15.19
N TYR A 107 14.24 2.31 14.46
CA TYR A 107 12.93 2.09 15.04
C TYR A 107 12.93 0.94 16.07
N ASP A 108 13.33 -0.26 15.65
CA ASP A 108 13.34 -1.48 16.48
C ASP A 108 14.37 -1.43 17.64
N LEU A 109 15.25 -0.41 17.69
CA LEU A 109 16.20 -0.20 18.79
C LEU A 109 15.59 0.58 19.95
N HIS A 110 14.49 1.29 19.70
CA HIS A 110 13.95 2.31 20.59
C HIS A 110 12.47 2.13 20.91
N ASP A 111 11.71 1.47 20.03
CA ASP A 111 10.28 1.21 20.14
C ASP A 111 9.84 0.58 21.46
N TRP A 112 10.56 -0.42 21.97
CA TRP A 112 10.23 -1.13 23.21
C TRP A 112 10.12 -0.21 24.44
N LYS A 113 10.79 0.95 24.42
CA LYS A 113 10.75 1.95 25.51
C LYS A 113 9.42 2.72 25.55
N PHE A 114 8.69 2.70 24.44
CA PHE A 114 7.45 3.43 24.22
C PHE A 114 6.24 2.50 24.09
N MET A 115 6.43 1.19 24.27
CA MET A 115 5.33 0.21 24.27
C MET A 115 4.58 0.27 25.59
N GLU A 116 3.37 0.83 25.55
CA GLU A 116 2.46 0.92 26.68
C GLU A 116 1.13 0.22 26.34
N PRO A 117 0.35 -0.24 27.34
CA PRO A 117 -0.99 -0.76 27.09
C PRO A 117 -1.91 0.31 26.52
N VAL A 118 -2.62 0.00 25.43
CA VAL A 118 -3.55 0.93 24.75
C VAL A 118 -4.89 0.24 24.55
N ASP A 119 -5.98 0.88 24.98
CA ASP A 119 -7.37 0.41 24.79
C ASP A 119 -7.61 -1.06 25.19
N GLY A 120 -6.95 -1.53 26.27
CA GLY A 120 -7.08 -2.90 26.77
C GLY A 120 -6.15 -3.91 26.09
N ALA A 121 -5.41 -3.52 25.05
CA ALA A 121 -4.34 -4.30 24.47
C ALA A 121 -3.04 -4.08 25.25
N ALA A 122 -2.49 -5.14 25.84
CA ALA A 122 -1.21 -5.09 26.53
C ALA A 122 -0.07 -5.56 25.60
N PRO A 123 1.13 -4.96 25.69
CA PRO A 123 2.29 -5.43 24.93
C PRO A 123 2.62 -6.88 25.29
N THR A 124 2.68 -7.76 24.29
CA THR A 124 3.09 -9.15 24.49
C THR A 124 4.61 -9.29 24.42
N LYS A 125 5.14 -10.42 24.90
CA LYS A 125 6.57 -10.74 24.75
C LYS A 125 7.00 -10.86 23.28
N TRP A 126 6.06 -11.18 22.40
CA TRP A 126 6.32 -11.25 20.96
C TRP A 126 6.47 -9.84 20.39
N ASP A 127 5.59 -8.90 20.77
CA ASP A 127 5.67 -7.51 20.32
C ASP A 127 7.01 -6.86 20.68
N ILE A 128 7.48 -7.08 21.91
CA ILE A 128 8.76 -6.50 22.37
C ILE A 128 9.99 -7.07 21.65
N LYS A 129 9.94 -8.35 21.22
CA LYS A 129 11.11 -9.03 20.64
C LYS A 129 11.14 -9.08 19.12
N GLN A 130 9.97 -9.04 18.50
CA GLN A 130 9.74 -9.33 17.08
C GLN A 130 8.70 -8.40 16.47
N GLY A 131 8.02 -7.58 17.29
CA GLY A 131 7.08 -6.59 16.80
C GLY A 131 7.84 -5.49 16.09
N THR A 132 7.42 -5.17 14.88
CA THR A 132 7.87 -3.98 14.15
C THR A 132 6.65 -3.22 13.68
N SER A 133 6.77 -1.91 13.52
CA SER A 133 5.66 -1.10 13.06
C SER A 133 5.24 -1.53 11.66
N HIS A 134 3.95 -1.87 11.55
CA HIS A 134 3.32 -2.17 10.27
C HIS A 134 2.86 -0.88 9.55
N ASN A 135 3.01 0.29 10.17
CA ASN A 135 2.72 1.57 9.57
C ASN A 135 4.01 2.26 9.14
N THR A 136 4.38 2.05 7.88
CA THR A 136 5.59 2.60 7.28
C THR A 136 5.69 4.12 7.44
N TYR A 137 4.57 4.86 7.39
CA TYR A 137 4.59 6.31 7.54
C TYR A 137 4.97 6.73 8.97
N ILE A 138 4.40 6.07 9.98
CA ILE A 138 4.76 6.32 11.38
C ILE A 138 6.21 5.93 11.63
N THR A 139 6.67 4.79 11.09
CA THR A 139 8.08 4.37 11.19
C THR A 139 9.01 5.43 10.62
N ILE A 140 8.76 5.89 9.39
CA ILE A 140 9.56 6.95 8.75
C ILE A 140 9.51 8.23 9.61
N LEU A 141 8.33 8.66 10.07
CA LEU A 141 8.22 9.85 10.91
C LEU A 141 9.02 9.72 12.22
N ALA A 142 8.93 8.58 12.90
CA ALA A 142 9.70 8.32 14.12
C ALA A 142 11.21 8.29 13.86
N GLU A 143 11.65 7.74 12.74
CA GLU A 143 13.07 7.60 12.41
C GLU A 143 13.73 8.90 11.94
N ILE A 144 13.13 9.60 10.97
CA ILE A 144 13.77 10.76 10.33
C ILE A 144 13.07 12.10 10.61
N GLY A 145 11.99 12.08 11.41
CA GLY A 145 11.23 13.26 11.80
C GLY A 145 10.47 13.94 10.65
N VAL A 146 9.80 15.04 10.95
CA VAL A 146 9.04 15.84 9.97
C VAL A 146 9.96 16.38 8.87
N ILE A 147 11.19 16.77 9.21
CA ILE A 147 12.13 17.35 8.24
C ILE A 147 12.51 16.30 7.21
N GLY A 148 12.97 15.12 7.67
CA GLY A 148 13.33 14.02 6.79
C GLY A 148 12.13 13.54 5.97
N PHE A 149 10.97 13.42 6.60
CA PHE A 149 9.72 13.06 5.93
C PHE A 149 9.38 14.05 4.82
N PHE A 150 9.45 15.35 5.07
CA PHE A 150 9.17 16.36 4.05
C PHE A 150 10.10 16.24 2.84
N PHE A 151 11.41 16.09 3.06
CA PHE A 151 12.37 15.91 1.96
C PHE A 151 12.17 14.60 1.19
N LEU A 152 11.76 13.52 1.88
CA LEU A 152 11.45 12.25 1.26
C LEU A 152 10.24 12.34 0.31
N PHE A 153 9.19 13.07 0.73
CA PHE A 153 7.95 13.22 -0.06
C PHE A 153 7.99 14.37 -1.06
N LEU A 154 8.94 15.30 -0.95
CA LEU A 154 9.04 16.47 -1.83
C LEU A 154 9.10 16.11 -3.33
N PRO A 155 9.89 15.13 -3.79
CA PRO A 155 9.88 14.72 -5.19
C PRO A 155 8.48 14.26 -5.63
N VAL A 156 7.80 13.45 -4.82
CA VAL A 156 6.46 12.94 -5.15
C VAL A 156 5.45 14.08 -5.29
N LEU A 157 5.45 15.02 -4.35
CA LEU A 157 4.59 16.20 -4.39
C LEU A 157 4.90 17.11 -5.59
N TYR A 158 6.19 17.27 -5.91
CA TYR A 158 6.63 18.01 -7.08
C TYR A 158 6.08 17.37 -8.37
N TRP A 159 6.28 16.07 -8.58
CA TRP A 159 5.77 15.35 -9.75
C TRP A 159 4.24 15.36 -9.84
N LEU A 160 3.54 15.27 -8.70
CA LEU A 160 2.09 15.37 -8.63
C LEU A 160 1.61 16.74 -9.10
N TYR A 161 2.24 17.82 -8.63
CA TYR A 161 1.92 19.18 -9.04
C TYR A 161 2.07 19.38 -10.55
N PHE A 162 3.17 18.88 -11.15
CA PHE A 162 3.35 18.96 -12.60
C PHE A 162 2.35 18.10 -13.38
N SER A 163 2.02 16.92 -12.88
CA SER A 163 1.00 16.04 -13.49
C SER A 163 -0.37 16.71 -13.53
N VAL A 164 -0.81 17.30 -12.42
CA VAL A 164 -2.08 18.04 -12.34
C VAL A 164 -2.07 19.24 -13.28
N LYS A 165 -0.95 19.97 -13.37
CA LYS A 165 -0.80 21.11 -14.28
C LYS A 165 -0.80 20.71 -15.76
N ALA A 166 -0.29 19.53 -16.09
CA ALA A 166 -0.27 19.00 -17.44
C ALA A 166 -1.64 18.45 -17.89
N TRP A 167 -2.50 18.05 -16.95
CA TRP A 167 -3.79 17.41 -17.22
C TRP A 167 -4.67 18.15 -18.24
N PRO A 168 -4.87 19.48 -18.18
CA PRO A 168 -5.74 20.18 -19.13
C PRO A 168 -5.18 20.23 -20.57
N ARG A 169 -3.90 19.89 -20.76
CA ARG A 169 -3.23 19.89 -22.07
C ARG A 169 -3.28 18.53 -22.76
N LEU A 170 -3.81 17.52 -22.08
CA LEU A 170 -3.98 16.20 -22.67
C LEU A 170 -5.03 16.28 -23.78
N PRO A 171 -4.77 15.70 -24.97
CA PRO A 171 -5.73 15.72 -26.06
C PRO A 171 -7.01 15.00 -25.63
N THR A 172 -8.15 15.70 -25.71
CA THR A 172 -9.48 15.17 -25.36
C THR A 172 -10.04 14.23 -26.42
N THR A 173 -9.47 14.26 -27.62
CA THR A 173 -9.74 13.32 -28.71
C THR A 173 -8.48 12.48 -28.89
N GLY A 174 -8.59 11.18 -28.65
CA GLY A 174 -7.48 10.25 -28.87
C GLY A 174 -6.96 10.32 -30.31
N TYR A 175 -5.67 10.03 -30.48
CA TYR A 175 -5.11 9.70 -31.80
C TYR A 175 -5.78 8.45 -32.38
#